data_AF-A0A438C007-F1
#
_entry.id   AF-A0A438C007-F1
#
_cell.length_a   1.000
_cell.length_b   1.000
_cell.length_c   1.000
_cell.angle_alpha   90.00
_cell.angle_beta   90.00
_cell.angle_gamma   90.00
#
_symmetry.space_group_name_H-M   'P 1'
#
loop_
_entity.id
_entity.type
_entity.pdbx_description
1 polymer ?
#
loop_
_entity_poly.entity_id
_entity_poly.type
_entity_poly.pdbx_seq_one_letter_code
_entity_poly.pdbx_strand_id
1 'polypeptide(L)'
;MNYSSSGSSLSDTRQMDSVLPLLLPLLDERDGTAKAVVMLVAEYCSINPNGQCLDEVLERLASGNASQRRNAVDVISELIHISSNSVTALSHSMWQDISKHLLECLGDEEEIINVQASNLLPKIDPLLVLPALVRLVYSSNERVQSSASDAMTALLKNHNQNYEVLCMLLDSLSNLSQSLGLPKTSGDIEEGVSLSVSAT
;
A
#
# COMPACT_ATOMS: atom_id res chain seq x y z
N MET A 1 -20.34 27.59 -34.12
CA MET A 1 -19.85 28.44 -33.01
C MET A 1 -19.17 27.52 -32.03
N ASN A 2 -17.84 27.56 -31.96
CA ASN A 2 -17.05 26.81 -30.98
C ASN A 2 -16.91 27.66 -29.73
N TYR A 3 -17.43 27.20 -28.60
CA TYR A 3 -17.11 27.76 -27.30
C TYR A 3 -16.07 26.87 -26.62
N SER A 4 -14.83 27.34 -26.62
CA SER A 4 -13.73 26.81 -25.82
C SER A 4 -14.00 27.12 -24.34
N SER A 5 -14.48 26.12 -23.59
CA SER A 5 -14.55 26.17 -22.13
C SER A 5 -13.31 25.47 -21.54
N SER A 6 -12.15 26.13 -21.64
CA SER A 6 -10.89 25.66 -21.00
C SER A 6 -10.31 26.66 -20.00
N GLY A 7 -11.06 27.72 -19.67
CA GLY A 7 -10.56 28.81 -18.83
C GLY A 7 -10.80 28.67 -17.32
N SER A 8 -11.73 27.81 -16.88
CA SER A 8 -12.15 27.76 -15.46
C SER A 8 -11.30 26.83 -14.59
N SER A 9 -10.85 25.68 -15.10
CA SER A 9 -10.12 24.70 -14.26
C SER A 9 -8.78 25.21 -13.77
N LEU A 10 -8.04 25.95 -14.60
CA LEU A 10 -6.71 26.47 -14.28
C LEU A 10 -6.74 27.56 -13.20
N SER A 11 -7.80 28.37 -13.13
CA SER A 11 -7.95 29.37 -12.06
C SER A 11 -8.31 28.72 -10.73
N ASP A 12 -9.13 27.67 -10.77
CA ASP A 12 -9.59 26.96 -9.58
C ASP A 12 -8.44 26.18 -8.93
N THR A 13 -7.59 25.52 -9.74
CA THR A 13 -6.37 24.85 -9.24
C THR A 13 -5.40 25.85 -8.58
N ARG A 14 -5.14 27.01 -9.21
CA ARG A 14 -4.24 28.03 -8.64
C ARG A 14 -4.73 28.61 -7.33
N GLN A 15 -6.05 28.75 -7.14
CA GLN A 15 -6.60 29.20 -5.86
C GLN A 15 -6.43 28.13 -4.79
N MET A 16 -6.67 26.86 -5.13
CA MET A 16 -6.46 25.77 -4.18
C MET A 16 -4.98 25.60 -3.78
N ASP A 17 -4.04 25.86 -4.69
CA ASP A 17 -2.59 25.87 -4.38
C ASP A 17 -2.23 26.89 -3.28
N SER A 18 -2.97 28.00 -3.19
CA SER A 18 -2.77 28.99 -2.12
C SER A 18 -3.42 28.61 -0.78
N VAL A 19 -4.40 27.70 -0.81
CA VAL A 19 -5.17 27.26 0.37
C VAL A 19 -4.52 26.04 1.02
N LEU A 20 -3.93 25.12 0.23
CA LEU A 20 -3.31 23.91 0.76
C LEU A 20 -2.32 24.18 1.93
N PRO A 21 -1.38 25.15 1.84
CA PRO A 21 -0.46 25.43 2.94
C PRO A 21 -1.14 25.89 4.24
N LEU A 22 -2.38 26.41 4.15
CA LEU A 22 -3.17 26.80 5.33
C LEU A 22 -3.92 25.61 5.94
N LEU A 23 -4.23 24.58 5.14
CA LEU A 23 -4.93 23.37 5.57
C LEU A 23 -3.99 22.33 6.17
N LEU A 24 -2.78 22.17 5.61
CA LEU A 24 -1.83 21.15 6.05
C LEU A 24 -1.49 21.21 7.56
N PRO A 25 -1.26 22.39 8.18
CA PRO A 25 -1.02 22.47 9.63
C PRO A 25 -2.20 22.01 10.48
N LEU A 26 -3.43 22.05 9.94
CA LEU A 26 -4.63 21.59 10.65
C LEU A 26 -4.66 20.06 10.77
N LEU A 27 -3.82 19.34 10.01
CA LEU A 27 -3.60 17.91 10.15
C LEU A 27 -2.59 17.55 11.26
N ASP A 28 -1.95 18.53 11.90
CA ASP A 28 -0.92 18.25 12.90
C ASP A 28 -1.52 17.93 14.29
N GLU A 29 -2.76 18.34 14.52
CA GLU A 29 -3.52 18.11 15.76
C GLU A 29 -4.64 17.09 15.54
N ARG A 30 -5.06 16.37 16.60
CA ARG A 30 -6.16 15.39 16.50
C ARG A 30 -7.46 15.95 17.07
N ASP A 31 -7.95 17.03 16.48
CA ASP A 31 -9.17 17.72 16.90
C ASP A 31 -10.33 17.53 15.89
N GLY A 32 -11.46 18.22 16.13
CA GLY A 32 -12.59 18.20 15.21
C GLY A 32 -12.28 18.88 13.87
N THR A 33 -11.38 19.87 13.87
CA THR A 33 -10.94 20.59 12.68
C THR A 33 -10.16 19.68 11.75
N ALA A 34 -9.20 18.92 12.29
CA ALA A 34 -8.40 17.93 11.57
C ALA A 34 -9.30 16.93 10.83
N LYS A 35 -10.32 16.40 11.51
CA LYS A 35 -11.29 15.47 10.88
C LYS A 35 -12.05 16.11 9.72
N ALA A 36 -12.39 17.38 9.79
CA ALA A 36 -13.08 18.09 8.71
C ALA A 36 -12.16 18.34 7.52
N VAL A 37 -10.88 18.62 7.76
CA VAL A 37 -9.92 18.94 6.67
C VAL A 37 -9.35 17.70 5.98
N VAL A 38 -9.39 16.51 6.60
CA VAL A 38 -8.94 15.24 6.00
C VAL A 38 -9.52 15.04 4.59
N MET A 39 -10.84 15.16 4.45
CA MET A 39 -11.52 14.97 3.18
C MET A 39 -11.12 16.02 2.14
N LEU A 40 -11.02 17.28 2.56
CA LEU A 40 -10.65 18.38 1.67
C LEU A 40 -9.22 18.24 1.14
N VAL A 41 -8.28 17.81 1.98
CA VAL A 41 -6.90 17.54 1.56
C VAL A 41 -6.84 16.33 0.61
N ALA A 42 -7.60 15.27 0.89
CA ALA A 42 -7.69 14.10 0.00
C ALA A 42 -8.26 14.47 -1.38
N GLU A 43 -9.33 15.27 -1.43
CA GLU A 43 -9.90 15.78 -2.68
C GLU A 43 -8.88 16.63 -3.45
N TYR A 44 -8.16 17.53 -2.76
CA TYR A 44 -7.14 18.34 -3.41
C TYR A 44 -5.99 17.49 -3.98
N CYS A 45 -5.50 16.50 -3.22
CA CYS A 45 -4.50 15.54 -3.69
C CYS A 45 -4.98 14.75 -4.93
N SER A 46 -6.28 14.46 -5.03
CA SER A 46 -6.87 13.76 -6.19
C SER A 46 -7.02 14.65 -7.44
N ILE A 47 -7.17 15.96 -7.28
CA ILE A 47 -7.41 16.89 -8.41
C ILE A 47 -6.09 17.53 -8.88
N ASN A 48 -5.08 17.60 -8.01
CA ASN A 48 -3.75 18.10 -8.33
C ASN A 48 -2.69 16.99 -8.27
N PRO A 49 -2.50 16.23 -9.36
CA PRO A 49 -1.59 15.08 -9.39
C PRO A 49 -0.11 15.49 -9.53
N ASN A 50 0.26 16.72 -9.16
CA ASN A 50 1.63 17.21 -9.20
C ASN A 50 2.54 16.55 -8.13
N GLY A 51 1.97 15.70 -7.26
CA GLY A 51 2.68 14.96 -6.22
C GLY A 51 2.82 15.73 -4.91
N GLN A 52 2.93 17.07 -4.96
CA GLN A 52 3.27 17.88 -3.80
C GLN A 52 2.30 17.73 -2.61
N CYS A 53 0.98 17.65 -2.87
CA CYS A 53 0.00 17.40 -1.81
C CYS A 53 0.25 16.05 -1.13
N LEU A 54 0.50 15.01 -1.94
CA LEU A 54 0.74 13.67 -1.43
C LEU A 54 2.05 13.60 -0.65
N ASP A 55 3.11 14.25 -1.14
CA ASP A 55 4.41 14.29 -0.47
C ASP A 55 4.28 14.84 0.97
N GLU A 56 3.55 15.96 1.13
CA GLU A 56 3.26 16.57 2.44
C GLU A 56 2.45 15.66 3.38
N VAL A 57 1.56 14.84 2.83
CA VAL A 57 0.80 13.84 3.58
C VAL A 57 1.69 12.67 3.98
N LEU A 58 2.54 12.18 3.07
CA LEU A 58 3.46 11.07 3.33
C LEU A 58 4.55 11.47 4.34
N GLU A 59 5.05 12.71 4.30
CA GLU A 59 5.96 13.23 5.33
C GLU A 59 5.32 13.21 6.73
N ARG A 60 4.03 13.58 6.83
CA ARG A 60 3.28 13.48 8.08
C ARG A 60 3.06 12.04 8.52
N LEU A 61 2.82 11.13 7.57
CA LEU A 61 2.71 9.70 7.85
C LEU A 61 4.03 9.10 8.37
N ALA A 62 5.18 9.58 7.87
CA ALA A 62 6.51 9.16 8.31
C ALA A 62 7.00 9.90 9.58
N SER A 63 6.20 10.83 10.12
CA SER A 63 6.62 11.67 11.24
C SER A 63 6.70 10.92 12.58
N GLY A 64 7.50 11.44 13.51
CA GLY A 64 7.53 10.96 14.89
C GLY A 64 6.26 11.26 15.71
N ASN A 65 5.30 12.02 15.17
CA ASN A 65 4.11 12.47 15.89
C ASN A 65 2.89 11.59 15.59
N ALA A 66 2.35 10.94 16.62
CA ALA A 66 1.21 10.04 16.47
C ALA A 66 -0.06 10.72 15.91
N SER A 67 -0.33 11.99 16.24
CA SER A 67 -1.47 12.73 15.70
C SER A 67 -1.32 12.98 14.19
N GLN A 68 -0.12 13.41 13.76
CA GLN A 68 0.21 13.60 12.35
C GLN A 68 0.06 12.31 11.57
N ARG A 69 0.64 11.20 12.06
CA ARG A 69 0.53 9.91 11.37
C ARG A 69 -0.90 9.41 11.25
N ARG A 70 -1.71 9.55 12.31
CA ARG A 70 -3.13 9.17 12.31
C ARG A 70 -3.95 9.99 11.31
N ASN A 71 -3.74 11.30 11.28
CA ASN A 71 -4.45 12.15 10.33
C ASN A 71 -4.00 11.89 8.89
N ALA A 72 -2.71 11.64 8.67
CA ALA A 72 -2.19 11.31 7.34
C ALA A 72 -2.76 9.99 6.80
N VAL A 73 -2.86 8.94 7.63
CA VAL A 73 -3.48 7.68 7.19
C VAL A 73 -4.99 7.84 6.93
N ASP A 74 -5.66 8.75 7.63
CA ASP A 74 -7.06 9.12 7.33
C ASP A 74 -7.17 9.80 5.96
N VAL A 75 -6.26 10.73 5.63
CA VAL A 75 -6.19 11.36 4.30
C VAL A 75 -5.96 10.32 3.21
N ILE A 76 -5.01 9.40 3.41
CA ILE A 76 -4.72 8.33 2.44
C ILE A 76 -5.93 7.41 2.26
N SER A 77 -6.66 7.10 3.34
CA SER A 77 -7.89 6.31 3.25
C SER A 77 -8.94 6.99 2.35
N GLU A 78 -9.19 8.28 2.56
CA GLU A 78 -10.12 9.05 1.71
C GLU A 78 -9.60 9.18 0.28
N LEU A 79 -8.31 9.40 0.09
CA LEU A 79 -7.69 9.51 -1.23
C LEU A 79 -7.83 8.21 -2.03
N ILE A 80 -7.60 7.06 -1.41
CA ILE A 80 -7.83 5.73 -2.03
C ILE A 80 -9.30 5.58 -2.39
N HIS A 81 -10.21 6.01 -1.50
CA HIS A 81 -11.65 5.91 -1.76
C HIS A 81 -12.09 6.76 -2.96
N ILE A 82 -11.66 8.02 -3.03
CA ILE A 82 -11.93 8.95 -4.14
C ILE A 82 -11.36 8.38 -5.44
N SER A 83 -10.12 7.90 -5.40
CA SER A 83 -9.40 7.39 -6.56
C SER A 83 -9.97 6.08 -7.09
N SER A 84 -10.51 5.22 -6.22
CA SER A 84 -11.16 3.97 -6.62
C SER A 84 -12.41 4.20 -7.49
N ASN A 85 -13.03 5.38 -7.37
CA ASN A 85 -14.23 5.77 -8.11
C ASN A 85 -13.91 6.58 -9.38
N SER A 86 -12.63 6.84 -9.69
CA SER A 86 -12.19 7.72 -10.78
C SER A 86 -11.05 7.10 -11.58
N VAL A 87 -11.22 7.02 -12.91
CA VAL A 87 -10.27 6.37 -13.84
C VAL A 87 -8.91 7.10 -13.94
N THR A 88 -8.74 8.30 -13.37
CA THR A 88 -7.57 9.17 -13.64
C THR A 88 -6.97 9.92 -12.43
N ALA A 89 -7.38 9.61 -11.19
CA ALA A 89 -7.05 10.45 -10.04
C ALA A 89 -5.56 10.44 -9.62
N LEU A 90 -4.89 9.29 -9.70
CA LEU A 90 -3.50 9.14 -9.23
C LEU A 90 -2.62 8.53 -10.30
N SER A 91 -1.39 9.05 -10.41
CA SER A 91 -0.37 8.48 -11.27
C SER A 91 0.17 7.16 -10.69
N HIS A 92 0.84 6.37 -11.53
CA HIS A 92 1.42 5.11 -11.09
C HIS A 92 2.50 5.30 -10.00
N SER A 93 3.32 6.36 -10.08
CA SER A 93 4.33 6.65 -9.05
C SER A 93 3.69 7.00 -7.70
N MET A 94 2.60 7.78 -7.71
CA MET A 94 1.87 8.10 -6.47
C MET A 94 1.33 6.84 -5.80
N TRP A 95 0.81 5.88 -6.59
CA TRP A 95 0.38 4.59 -6.05
C TRP A 95 1.53 3.76 -5.47
N GLN A 96 2.72 3.82 -6.06
CA GLN A 96 3.93 3.19 -5.52
C GLN A 96 4.35 3.83 -4.19
N ASP A 97 4.28 5.15 -4.09
CA ASP A 97 4.63 5.86 -2.86
C ASP A 97 3.62 5.58 -1.74
N ILE A 98 2.32 5.57 -2.07
CA ILE A 98 1.25 5.17 -1.13
C ILE A 98 1.45 3.73 -0.67
N SER A 99 1.65 2.79 -1.60
CA SER A 99 1.80 1.37 -1.25
C SER A 99 3.01 1.14 -0.35
N LYS A 100 4.14 1.79 -0.66
CA LYS A 100 5.36 1.73 0.15
C LYS A 100 5.11 2.19 1.59
N HIS A 101 4.55 3.37 1.78
CA HIS A 101 4.35 3.91 3.14
C HIS A 101 3.29 3.12 3.92
N LEU A 102 2.22 2.63 3.26
CA LEU A 102 1.26 1.75 3.93
C LEU A 102 1.87 0.40 4.35
N LEU A 103 2.80 -0.15 3.56
CA LEU A 103 3.54 -1.35 3.96
C LEU A 103 4.42 -1.09 5.19
N GLU A 104 5.06 0.08 5.27
CA GLU A 104 5.83 0.50 6.46
C GLU A 104 4.92 0.65 7.69
N CYS A 105 3.71 1.18 7.51
CA CYS A 105 2.71 1.34 8.57
C CYS A 105 2.23 0.03 9.20
N LEU A 106 2.44 -1.14 8.58
CA LEU A 106 2.16 -2.43 9.22
C LEU A 106 2.98 -2.65 10.50
N GLY A 107 4.12 -1.94 10.64
CA GLY A 107 4.94 -1.94 11.84
C GLY A 107 4.68 -0.80 12.82
N ASP A 108 3.74 0.11 12.54
CA ASP A 108 3.54 1.32 13.34
C ASP A 108 3.28 0.98 14.81
N GLU A 109 3.81 1.81 15.71
CA GLU A 109 3.61 1.71 17.16
C GLU A 109 2.15 1.88 17.56
N GLU A 110 1.40 2.65 16.78
CA GLU A 110 -0.03 2.87 16.96
C GLU A 110 -0.84 1.77 16.27
N GLU A 111 -1.50 0.93 17.07
CA GLU A 111 -2.35 -0.17 16.58
C GLU A 111 -3.39 0.28 15.56
N ILE A 112 -4.01 1.45 15.80
CA ILE A 112 -5.00 2.02 14.89
C ILE A 112 -4.40 2.21 13.48
N ILE A 113 -3.15 2.67 13.37
CA ILE A 113 -2.50 2.94 12.09
C ILE A 113 -2.17 1.62 11.37
N ASN A 114 -1.61 0.64 12.07
CA ASN A 114 -1.26 -0.63 11.44
C ASN A 114 -2.49 -1.44 11.00
N VAL A 115 -3.59 -1.38 11.76
CA VAL A 115 -4.88 -1.98 11.39
C VAL A 115 -5.45 -1.27 10.16
N GLN A 116 -5.42 0.05 10.13
CA GLN A 116 -5.91 0.82 9.00
C GLN A 116 -5.10 0.55 7.74
N ALA A 117 -3.77 0.53 7.83
CA ALA A 117 -2.89 0.15 6.73
C ALA A 117 -3.18 -1.27 6.20
N SER A 118 -3.33 -2.25 7.10
CA SER A 118 -3.70 -3.62 6.76
C SER A 118 -5.04 -3.72 6.01
N ASN A 119 -6.00 -2.85 6.33
CA ASN A 119 -7.29 -2.76 5.65
C ASN A 119 -7.26 -1.97 4.33
N LEU A 120 -6.27 -1.10 4.12
CA LEU A 120 -6.13 -0.28 2.92
C LEU A 120 -5.34 -1.00 1.81
N LEU A 121 -4.29 -1.75 2.15
CA LEU A 121 -3.46 -2.48 1.18
C LEU A 121 -4.27 -3.39 0.23
N PRO A 122 -5.31 -4.12 0.68
CA PRO A 122 -6.16 -4.94 -0.20
C PRO A 122 -7.00 -4.17 -1.22
N LYS A 123 -6.98 -2.83 -1.18
CA LYS A 123 -7.68 -1.95 -2.12
C LYS A 123 -6.75 -1.40 -3.21
N ILE A 124 -5.44 -1.67 -3.10
CA ILE A 124 -4.41 -1.25 -4.05
C ILE A 124 -4.16 -2.39 -5.03
N ASP A 125 -3.71 -2.05 -6.24
CA ASP A 125 -3.26 -3.03 -7.24
C ASP A 125 -2.32 -4.07 -6.59
N PRO A 126 -2.66 -5.37 -6.63
CA PRO A 126 -1.84 -6.45 -6.07
C PRO A 126 -0.39 -6.43 -6.54
N LEU A 127 -0.09 -5.96 -7.76
CA LEU A 127 1.27 -5.85 -8.29
C LEU A 127 2.18 -4.97 -7.41
N LEU A 128 1.60 -3.97 -6.75
CA LEU A 128 2.34 -3.00 -5.93
C LEU A 128 2.55 -3.46 -4.49
N VAL A 129 1.77 -4.42 -4.00
CA VAL A 129 1.72 -4.77 -2.56
C VAL A 129 2.02 -6.24 -2.28
N LEU A 130 1.60 -7.16 -3.15
CA LEU A 130 1.65 -8.60 -2.88
C LEU A 130 3.09 -9.10 -2.67
N PRO A 131 4.08 -8.78 -3.54
CA PRO A 131 5.43 -9.29 -3.36
C PRO A 131 6.07 -8.85 -2.03
N ALA A 132 5.75 -7.64 -1.57
CA ALA A 132 6.22 -7.13 -0.29
C ALA A 132 5.50 -7.80 0.89
N LEU A 133 4.17 -7.94 0.82
CA LEU A 133 3.38 -8.64 1.84
C LEU A 133 3.85 -10.08 2.04
N VAL A 134 4.18 -10.81 0.96
CA VAL A 134 4.72 -12.18 1.05
C VAL A 134 5.98 -12.22 1.91
N ARG A 135 6.87 -11.23 1.78
CA ARG A 135 8.08 -11.14 2.62
C ARG A 135 7.74 -10.80 4.07
N LEU A 136 6.81 -9.85 4.29
CA LEU A 136 6.46 -9.36 5.62
C LEU A 136 5.72 -10.39 6.48
N VAL A 137 4.99 -11.34 5.87
CA VAL A 137 4.38 -12.48 6.58
C VAL A 137 5.42 -13.39 7.27
N TYR A 138 6.68 -13.35 6.82
CA TYR A 138 7.81 -14.05 7.45
C TYR A 138 8.71 -13.12 8.29
N SER A 139 8.24 -11.91 8.59
CA SER A 139 8.97 -10.97 9.45
C SER A 139 9.16 -11.55 10.86
N SER A 140 10.32 -11.29 11.47
CA SER A 140 10.58 -11.62 12.88
C SER A 140 9.91 -10.65 13.85
N ASN A 141 9.39 -9.52 13.36
CA ASN A 141 8.60 -8.61 14.16
C ASN A 141 7.13 -9.07 14.16
N GLU A 142 6.65 -9.58 15.30
CA GLU A 142 5.31 -10.15 15.46
C GLU A 142 4.19 -9.21 15.01
N ARG A 143 4.33 -7.90 15.28
CA ARG A 143 3.33 -6.90 14.87
C ARG A 143 3.24 -6.82 13.34
N VAL A 144 4.39 -6.61 12.69
CA VAL A 144 4.48 -6.55 11.23
C VAL A 144 3.96 -7.85 10.61
N GLN A 145 4.36 -8.99 11.18
CA GLN A 145 3.97 -10.31 10.72
C GLN A 145 2.45 -10.52 10.80
N SER A 146 1.84 -10.17 11.93
CA SER A 146 0.39 -10.28 12.14
C SER A 146 -0.37 -9.37 11.18
N SER A 147 -0.04 -8.08 11.14
CA SER A 147 -0.72 -7.10 10.27
C SER A 147 -0.54 -7.44 8.78
N ALA A 148 0.63 -7.95 8.37
CA ALA A 148 0.87 -8.42 7.00
C ALA A 148 0.08 -9.68 6.67
N SER A 149 -0.09 -10.60 7.62
CA SER A 149 -0.90 -11.82 7.45
C SER A 149 -2.38 -11.48 7.26
N ASP A 150 -2.89 -10.52 8.03
CA ASP A 150 -4.25 -10.02 7.89
C ASP A 150 -4.45 -9.33 6.53
N ALA A 151 -3.52 -8.46 6.13
CA ALA A 151 -3.56 -7.76 4.85
C ALA A 151 -3.49 -8.75 3.66
N MET A 152 -2.58 -9.73 3.72
CA MET A 152 -2.46 -10.78 2.72
C MET A 152 -3.75 -11.59 2.60
N THR A 153 -4.33 -11.99 3.73
CA THR A 153 -5.57 -12.75 3.76
C THR A 153 -6.72 -11.96 3.13
N ALA A 154 -6.84 -10.67 3.48
CA ALA A 154 -7.84 -9.79 2.92
C ALA A 154 -7.64 -9.57 1.41
N LEU A 155 -6.39 -9.36 0.95
CA LEU A 155 -6.05 -9.21 -0.46
C LEU A 155 -6.46 -10.44 -1.27
N LEU A 156 -6.08 -11.64 -0.80
CA LEU A 156 -6.42 -12.89 -1.50
C LEU A 156 -7.94 -13.14 -1.53
N LYS A 157 -8.67 -12.73 -0.48
CA LYS A 157 -10.14 -12.77 -0.47
C LYS A 157 -10.75 -11.82 -1.48
N ASN A 158 -10.27 -10.57 -1.55
CA ASN A 158 -10.76 -9.54 -2.47
C ASN A 158 -10.52 -9.91 -3.94
N HIS A 159 -9.43 -10.61 -4.23
CA HIS A 159 -9.02 -11.00 -5.57
C HIS A 159 -9.16 -12.51 -5.83
N ASN A 160 -10.07 -13.21 -5.14
CA ASN A 160 -10.19 -14.66 -5.20
C ASN A 160 -10.59 -15.26 -6.57
N GLN A 161 -11.10 -14.43 -7.50
CA GLN A 161 -11.39 -14.82 -8.88
C GLN A 161 -10.27 -14.42 -9.86
N ASN A 162 -9.25 -13.70 -9.41
CA ASN A 162 -8.15 -13.26 -10.27
C ASN A 162 -6.99 -14.26 -10.21
N TYR A 163 -6.91 -15.14 -11.21
CA TYR A 163 -5.86 -16.15 -11.31
C TYR A 163 -4.45 -15.55 -11.44
N GLU A 164 -4.33 -14.32 -11.97
CA GLU A 164 -3.03 -13.63 -12.11
C GLU A 164 -2.43 -13.31 -10.74
N VAL A 165 -3.29 -13.01 -9.75
CA VAL A 165 -2.88 -12.79 -8.35
C VAL A 165 -2.35 -14.09 -7.73
N LEU A 166 -2.94 -15.24 -8.07
CA LEU A 166 -2.44 -16.54 -7.63
C LEU A 166 -1.07 -16.85 -8.24
N CYS A 167 -0.89 -16.61 -9.55
CA CYS A 167 0.42 -16.76 -10.20
C CYS A 167 1.47 -15.85 -9.53
N MET A 168 1.13 -14.59 -9.28
CA MET A 168 2.02 -13.63 -8.62
C MET A 168 2.41 -14.08 -7.20
N LEU A 169 1.51 -14.70 -6.45
CA LEU A 169 1.82 -15.32 -5.16
C LEU A 169 2.84 -16.45 -5.30
N LEU A 170 2.64 -17.35 -6.26
CA LEU A 170 3.57 -18.45 -6.51
C LEU A 170 4.96 -17.93 -6.93
N ASP A 171 5.00 -16.92 -7.81
CA ASP A 171 6.24 -16.27 -8.24
C ASP A 171 6.95 -15.60 -7.05
N SER A 172 6.19 -14.89 -6.21
CA SER A 172 6.72 -14.22 -5.01
C SER A 172 7.28 -15.23 -4.00
N LEU A 173 6.62 -16.36 -3.79
CA LEU A 173 7.09 -17.44 -2.93
C LEU A 173 8.33 -18.13 -3.51
N SER A 174 8.36 -18.38 -4.81
CA SER A 174 9.52 -18.93 -5.51
C SER A 174 10.73 -18.01 -5.33
N ASN A 175 10.57 -16.71 -5.57
CA ASN A 175 11.60 -15.70 -5.38
C ASN A 175 12.07 -15.62 -3.91
N LEU A 176 11.13 -15.70 -2.96
CA LEU A 176 11.45 -15.71 -1.54
C LEU A 176 12.30 -16.94 -1.17
N SER A 177 11.91 -18.13 -1.63
CA SER A 177 12.64 -19.37 -1.35
C SER A 177 14.08 -19.36 -1.86
N GLN A 178 14.30 -18.75 -3.04
CA GLN A 178 15.64 -18.57 -3.62
C GLN A 178 16.46 -17.58 -2.80
N SER A 179 15.84 -16.50 -2.30
CA SER A 179 16.53 -15.49 -1.50
C SER A 179 16.92 -15.98 -0.09
N LEU A 180 16.15 -16.91 0.47
CA LEU A 180 16.42 -17.53 1.78
C LEU A 180 17.49 -18.63 1.73
N GLY A 181 17.99 -18.99 0.54
CA GLY A 181 19.02 -20.01 0.39
C GLY A 181 18.60 -21.39 0.90
N LEU A 182 17.29 -21.70 0.88
CA LEU A 182 16.81 -23.03 1.24
C LEU A 182 17.46 -24.06 0.29
N PRO A 183 17.97 -25.21 0.80
CA PRO A 183 18.49 -26.25 -0.06
C PRO A 183 17.41 -26.63 -1.06
N LYS A 184 17.72 -26.58 -2.36
CA LYS A 184 16.87 -27.21 -3.36
C LYS A 184 16.72 -28.65 -2.91
N THR A 185 15.51 -29.07 -2.52
CA THR A 185 15.22 -30.48 -2.29
C THR A 185 15.39 -31.14 -3.64
N SER A 186 16.59 -31.70 -3.90
CA SER A 186 16.79 -32.63 -4.99
C SER A 186 15.86 -33.79 -4.70
N GLY A 187 14.80 -33.92 -5.50
CA GLY A 187 14.06 -35.15 -5.58
C GLY A 187 14.95 -36.19 -6.21
N ASP A 188 15.85 -36.79 -5.42
CA ASP A 188 16.52 -38.02 -5.81
C ASP A 188 15.51 -39.16 -5.64
N ILE A 189 14.64 -39.29 -6.65
CA ILE A 189 14.08 -40.59 -6.99
C ILE A 189 15.21 -41.31 -7.73
N GLU A 190 16.14 -41.92 -6.99
CA GLU A 190 16.95 -43.00 -7.55
C GLU A 190 16.11 -44.28 -7.54
N GLU A 191 15.42 -44.43 -8.66
CA GLU A 191 14.78 -45.66 -9.11
C GLU A 191 15.89 -46.69 -9.45
N GLY A 192 16.11 -47.66 -8.55
CA GLY A 192 16.59 -49.01 -8.82
C GLY A 192 17.98 -49.24 -9.44
N VAL A 193 18.77 -50.14 -8.84
CA VAL A 193 19.23 -51.37 -9.52
C VAL A 193 19.99 -52.32 -8.57
N SER A 194 19.57 -53.59 -8.66
CA SER A 194 20.21 -54.88 -8.38
C SER A 194 20.74 -55.23 -6.97
N LEU A 195 20.02 -56.20 -6.40
CA LEU A 195 20.54 -57.31 -5.61
C LEU A 195 21.85 -57.88 -6.18
N SER A 196 22.87 -58.05 -5.33
CA SER A 196 23.82 -59.15 -5.47
C SER A 196 24.05 -59.81 -4.10
N VAL A 197 23.53 -61.03 -3.99
CA VAL A 197 23.84 -62.01 -2.96
C VAL A 197 25.31 -62.39 -3.06
N SER A 198 26.02 -62.49 -1.93
CA SER A 198 27.21 -63.34 -1.83
C SER A 198 27.29 -63.92 -0.44
N ALA A 199 27.16 -65.24 -0.39
CA ALA A 199 27.38 -66.08 0.76
C ALA A 199 28.88 -66.34 0.95
N THR A 200 29.31 -66.35 2.20
CA THR A 200 30.30 -67.29 2.78
C THR A 200 30.06 -67.36 4.27
#